data_AF-A0A7Y5NBT2-F1
#
_entry.id   AF-A0A7Y5NBT2-F1
#
_cell.length_a   1.000
_cell.length_b   1.000
_cell.length_c   1.000
_cell.angle_alpha   90.00
_cell.angle_beta   90.00
_cell.angle_gamma   90.00
#
_symmetry.space_group_name_H-M   'P 1'
#
loop_
_entity.id
_entity.type
_entity.pdbx_description
1 polymer ?
#
loop_
_entity_poly.entity_id
_entity_poly.type
_entity_poly.pdbx_seq_one_letter_code
_entity_poly.pdbx_strand_id
1 'polypeptide(L)'
;MVAEYCLKAYLVLNKKKIKKIHDLGKILDSCIAVYQDQEFETLREDCRILTRFKIDFAYPDHSPEVISVEEARAAIEKARAIYAFMLRKAQELGYSQS
;
A
#
# COMPACT_ATOMS: atom_id res chain seq x y z
N MET A 1 5.89 -5.76 -3.40
CA MET A 1 4.42 -5.86 -3.31
C MET A 1 3.80 -4.68 -4.06
N VAL A 2 2.73 -4.89 -4.84
CA VAL A 2 2.10 -3.83 -5.66
C VAL A 2 1.73 -2.60 -4.83
N ALA A 3 1.02 -2.78 -3.70
CA ALA A 3 0.62 -1.68 -2.82
C ALA A 3 1.80 -0.81 -2.35
N GLU A 4 2.91 -1.43 -1.93
CA GLU A 4 4.12 -0.72 -1.51
C GLU A 4 4.70 0.15 -2.63
N TYR A 5 4.78 -0.40 -3.85
CA TYR A 5 5.29 0.34 -5.00
C TYR A 5 4.38 1.50 -5.36
N CYS A 6 3.06 1.34 -5.33
CA CYS A 6 2.10 2.41 -5.62
C CYS A 6 2.22 3.57 -4.61
N LEU A 7 2.25 3.27 -3.31
CA LEU A 7 2.41 4.29 -2.27
C LEU A 7 3.75 5.03 -2.42
N LYS A 8 4.84 4.29 -2.65
CA LYS A 8 6.17 4.90 -2.87
C LYS A 8 6.24 5.71 -4.17
N ALA A 9 5.58 5.26 -5.24
CA ALA A 9 5.51 5.99 -6.49
C ALA A 9 4.84 7.35 -6.29
N TYR A 10 3.76 7.42 -5.53
CA TYR A 10 3.11 8.69 -5.20
C TYR A 10 4.04 9.64 -4.42
N LEU A 11 4.83 9.13 -3.48
CA LEU A 11 5.85 9.94 -2.81
C LEU A 11 6.89 10.49 -3.80
N VAL A 12 7.31 9.69 -4.79
CA VAL A 12 8.26 10.12 -5.83
C VAL A 12 7.65 11.19 -6.73
N LEU A 13 6.41 11.00 -7.19
CA LEU A 13 5.69 11.99 -8.00
C LEU A 13 5.62 13.35 -7.26
N ASN A 14 5.46 13.30 -5.94
CA ASN A 14 5.43 14.49 -5.08
C ASN A 14 6.81 14.94 -4.58
N LYS A 15 7.90 14.46 -5.20
CA LYS A 15 9.30 14.81 -4.87
C LYS A 15 9.67 14.59 -3.40
N LYS A 16 9.03 13.63 -2.74
CA LYS A 16 9.34 13.24 -1.36
C LYS A 16 10.36 12.10 -1.34
N LYS A 17 11.22 12.10 -0.32
CA LYS A 17 12.21 11.05 -0.11
C LYS A 17 11.54 9.76 0.34
N ILE A 18 11.79 8.65 -0.37
CA ILE A 18 11.37 7.32 0.07
C ILE A 18 12.29 6.85 1.20
N LYS A 19 11.70 6.48 2.34
CA LYS A 19 12.41 5.77 3.41
C LYS A 19 12.56 4.29 3.05
N LYS A 20 13.65 3.64 3.48
CA LYS A 20 13.84 2.18 3.37
C LYS A 20 12.99 1.42 4.40
N ILE A 21 11.68 1.58 4.29
CA ILE A 21 10.66 0.93 5.12
C ILE A 21 9.73 0.10 4.22
N HIS A 22 9.18 -0.96 4.79
CA HIS A 22 8.29 -1.91 4.11
C HIS A 22 6.90 -1.99 4.72
N ASP A 23 6.72 -1.40 5.91
CA ASP A 23 5.45 -1.25 6.59
C ASP A 23 4.56 -0.28 5.80
N LEU A 24 3.44 -0.77 5.28
CA LEU A 24 2.56 0.02 4.43
C LEU A 24 1.87 1.14 5.20
N GLY A 25 1.57 0.94 6.49
CA GLY A 25 0.98 1.97 7.34
C GLY A 25 1.91 3.17 7.50
N LYS A 26 3.19 2.93 7.77
CA LYS A 26 4.19 4.01 7.87
C LYS A 26 4.44 4.72 6.53
N ILE A 27 4.34 4.00 5.41
CA ILE A 27 4.42 4.61 4.08
C ILE A 27 3.15 5.45 3.81
N LEU A 28 1.96 4.95 4.18
CA LEU A 28 0.69 5.65 4.07
C LEU A 28 0.69 6.97 4.86
N ASP A 29 1.18 6.96 6.10
CA ASP A 29 1.33 8.18 6.90
C ASP A 29 2.20 9.23 6.20
N SER A 30 3.23 8.77 5.46
CA SER A 30 4.07 9.66 4.67
C SER A 30 3.34 10.23 3.46
N CYS A 31 2.41 9.48 2.85
CA CYS A 31 1.54 9.95 1.77
C CYS A 31 0.53 10.99 2.28
N ILE A 32 -0.13 10.72 3.41
CA ILE A 32 -1.07 11.66 4.06
C ILE A 32 -0.37 12.98 4.36
N ALA A 33 0.85 12.92 4.90
CA ALA A 33 1.63 14.11 5.25
C ALA A 33 2.03 14.99 4.06
N VAL A 34 1.89 14.54 2.80
CA VAL A 34 2.21 15.34 1.61
C VAL A 34 1.26 16.54 1.49
N TYR A 35 -0.05 16.28 1.56
CA TYR A 35 -1.10 17.28 1.37
C TYR A 35 -2.15 17.33 2.50
N GLN A 36 -1.96 16.56 3.58
CA GLN A 36 -2.94 16.37 4.65
C GLN A 36 -4.28 15.81 4.15
N ASP A 37 -4.24 15.02 3.08
CA ASP A 37 -5.41 14.41 2.46
C ASP A 37 -5.92 13.23 3.28
N GLN A 38 -7.02 13.45 4.00
CA GLN A 38 -7.66 12.45 4.86
C GLN A 38 -8.31 11.31 4.09
N GLU A 39 -8.51 11.43 2.77
CA GLU A 39 -9.10 10.34 1.98
C GLU A 39 -8.22 9.08 2.00
N PHE A 40 -6.90 9.25 2.17
CA PHE A 40 -5.95 8.15 2.34
C PHE A 40 -6.21 7.30 3.59
N GLU A 41 -6.92 7.81 4.59
CA GLU A 41 -7.30 7.03 5.78
C GLU A 41 -8.18 5.83 5.43
N THR A 42 -8.90 5.89 4.31
CA THR A 42 -9.68 4.75 3.79
C THR A 42 -8.82 3.53 3.48
N LEU A 43 -7.50 3.71 3.25
CA LEU A 43 -6.56 2.63 2.95
C LEU A 43 -5.90 2.03 4.20
N ARG A 44 -6.12 2.60 5.40
CA ARG A 44 -5.35 2.22 6.60
C ARG A 44 -5.53 0.76 6.97
N GLU A 45 -6.77 0.27 6.92
CA GLU A 45 -7.06 -1.13 7.23
C GLU A 45 -6.45 -2.08 6.20
N ASP A 46 -6.54 -1.74 4.91
CA ASP A 46 -5.97 -2.54 3.84
C ASP A 46 -4.44 -2.61 3.91
N CYS A 47 -3.79 -1.49 4.24
CA CYS A 47 -2.35 -1.43 4.48
C CYS A 47 -1.92 -2.29 5.67
N ARG A 48 -2.71 -2.29 6.75
CA ARG A 48 -2.47 -3.12 7.95
C ARG A 48 -2.51 -4.59 7.60
N ILE A 49 -3.56 -5.03 6.92
CA ILE A 49 -3.75 -6.42 6.51
C ILE A 49 -2.59 -6.85 5.60
N LEU A 50 -2.31 -6.11 4.54
CA LEU A 50 -1.25 -6.46 3.59
C LEU A 50 0.16 -6.47 4.21
N THR A 51 0.42 -5.62 5.20
CA THR A 51 1.70 -5.63 5.92
C THR A 51 1.89 -6.92 6.70
N ARG A 52 0.84 -7.43 7.36
CA ARG A 52 0.86 -8.73 8.07
C ARG A 52 1.19 -9.87 7.11
N PHE A 53 0.45 -9.97 5.99
CA PHE A 53 0.73 -10.97 4.96
C PHE A 53 2.19 -10.97 4.51
N LYS A 54 2.80 -9.79 4.34
CA LYS A 54 4.22 -9.69 3.94
C LYS A 54 5.18 -10.30 4.96
N ILE A 55 4.90 -10.12 6.24
CA ILE A 55 5.73 -10.63 7.35
C ILE A 55 5.61 -12.15 7.40
N ASP A 56 4.38 -12.68 7.32
CA ASP A 56 4.09 -14.10 7.42
C ASP A 56 4.75 -14.91 6.28
N PHE A 57 4.87 -14.34 5.08
CA PHE A 57 5.58 -14.98 3.96
C PHE A 57 7.11 -14.84 3.99
N ALA A 58 7.66 -13.89 4.76
CA ALA A 58 9.11 -13.64 4.82
C ALA A 58 9.84 -14.53 5.84
N TYR A 59 9.12 -15.10 6.81
CA TYR A 59 9.67 -15.93 7.87
C TYR A 59 8.86 -17.24 8.00
N PRO A 60 9.12 -18.24 7.14
CA PRO A 60 8.42 -19.53 7.17
C PRO A 60 8.66 -20.35 8.45
N ASP A 61 9.61 -19.91 9.29
CA ASP A 61 10.02 -20.57 10.54
C ASP A 61 9.05 -20.31 11.70
N HIS A 62 8.22 -19.27 11.59
CA HIS A 62 6.99 -19.15 12.36
C HIS A 62 5.95 -19.95 11.61
N SER A 63 5.49 -21.08 12.17
CA SER A 63 4.47 -21.97 11.57
C SER A 63 3.52 -21.16 10.71
N PRO A 64 3.57 -21.25 9.37
CA PRO A 64 2.75 -20.39 8.54
C PRO A 64 1.31 -20.65 8.98
N GLU A 65 0.66 -19.64 9.55
CA GLU A 65 -0.79 -19.65 9.65
C GLU A 65 -1.25 -20.06 8.26
N VAL A 66 -2.00 -21.16 8.18
CA VAL A 66 -2.43 -21.70 6.88
C VAL A 66 -3.35 -20.65 6.28
N ILE A 67 -2.79 -19.79 5.43
CA ILE A 67 -3.55 -18.76 4.73
C ILE A 67 -4.51 -19.48 3.80
N SER A 68 -5.79 -19.27 4.03
CA SER A 68 -6.86 -19.80 3.18
C SER A 68 -6.86 -19.13 1.81
N VAL A 69 -7.45 -19.80 0.81
CA VAL A 69 -7.60 -19.24 -0.54
C VAL A 69 -8.44 -17.97 -0.50
N GLU A 70 -9.43 -17.92 0.39
CA GLU A 70 -10.31 -16.78 0.64
C GLU A 70 -9.53 -15.58 1.19
N GLU A 71 -8.64 -15.79 2.16
CA GLU A 71 -7.75 -14.77 2.71
C GLU A 71 -6.78 -14.24 1.66
N ALA A 72 -6.18 -15.13 0.86
CA ALA A 72 -5.31 -14.73 -0.24
C ALA A 72 -6.06 -13.89 -1.30
N ARG A 73 -7.29 -14.29 -1.67
CA ARG A 73 -8.15 -13.53 -2.58
C ARG A 73 -8.50 -12.16 -2.01
N ALA A 74 -8.88 -12.08 -0.74
CA ALA A 74 -9.18 -10.83 -0.07
C ALA A 74 -7.96 -9.89 -0.06
N ALA A 75 -6.75 -10.41 0.18
CA ALA A 75 -5.53 -9.63 0.09
C ALA A 75 -5.27 -9.09 -1.32
N ILE A 76 -5.50 -9.89 -2.37
CA ILE A 76 -5.37 -9.44 -3.76
C ILE A 76 -6.33 -8.28 -4.05
N GLU A 77 -7.59 -8.40 -3.64
CA GLU A 77 -8.59 -7.34 -3.87
C GLU A 77 -8.24 -6.03 -3.14
N LYS A 78 -7.71 -6.13 -1.92
CA LYS A 78 -7.18 -4.96 -1.18
C LYS A 78 -6.01 -4.30 -1.89
N ALA A 79 -5.09 -5.10 -2.44
CA ALA A 79 -3.99 -4.56 -3.24
C ALA A 79 -4.48 -3.86 -4.52
N ARG A 80 -5.53 -4.38 -5.16
CA ARG A 80 -6.18 -3.73 -6.31
C ARG A 80 -6.86 -2.42 -5.92
N ALA A 81 -7.55 -2.37 -4.78
CA ALA A 81 -8.18 -1.16 -4.28
C ALA A 81 -7.16 -0.04 -4.03
N ILE A 82 -6.03 -0.37 -3.37
CA ILE A 82 -4.91 0.58 -3.21
C ILE A 82 -4.39 1.03 -4.56
N TYR A 83 -4.15 0.12 -5.52
CA TYR A 83 -3.69 0.48 -6.86
C TYR A 83 -4.63 1.48 -7.54
N ALA A 84 -5.92 1.20 -7.56
CA ALA A 84 -6.93 2.06 -8.19
C ALA A 84 -6.99 3.44 -7.51
N PHE A 85 -6.96 3.47 -6.18
CA PHE A 85 -6.92 4.70 -5.41
C PHE A 85 -5.69 5.54 -5.77
N MET A 86 -4.50 4.94 -5.76
CA MET A 86 -3.25 5.64 -6.04
C MET A 86 -3.19 6.14 -7.49
N LEU A 87 -3.75 5.40 -8.44
CA LEU A 87 -3.83 5.82 -9.83
C LEU A 87 -4.72 7.07 -9.97
N ARG A 88 -5.90 7.08 -9.32
CA ARG A 88 -6.76 8.26 -9.27
C ARG A 88 -6.04 9.46 -8.66
N LYS A 89 -5.33 9.27 -7.54
CA LYS A 89 -4.54 10.34 -6.92
C LYS A 89 -3.41 10.86 -7.80
N ALA A 90 -2.78 10.00 -8.60
CA ALA A 90 -1.79 10.43 -9.59
C ALA A 90 -2.43 11.25 -10.73
N GLN A 91 -3.61 10.85 -11.21
CA GLN A 91 -4.37 11.59 -12.22
C GLN A 91 -4.81 12.97 -11.72
N GLU A 92 -5.27 13.07 -10.46
CA GLU A 92 -5.59 14.35 -9.80
C GLU A 92 -4.38 15.31 -9.76
N LEU A 93 -3.16 14.76 -9.71
CA LEU A 93 -1.91 15.52 -9.77
C LEU A 93 -1.46 15.86 -11.21
N GLY A 94 -2.26 15.51 -12.23
CA GLY A 94 -1.96 15.78 -13.63
C GLY A 94 -1.11 14.71 -14.33
N TYR A 95 -0.90 13.55 -13.71
CA TYR A 95 -0.20 12.42 -14.34
C TYR A 95 -1.22 11.50 -15.04
N SER A 96 -1.30 11.58 -16.37
CA SER A 96 -2.02 10.59 -17.17
C SER A 96 -1.10 9.43 -17.55
N GLN A 97 -1.62 8.20 -17.53
CA GLN A 97 -1.04 7.12 -18.32
C GLN A 97 -1.28 7.51 -19.79
N SER A 98 -0.21 7.74 -20.53
CA SER A 98 -0.27 7.92 -22.00
C SER A 98 -0.55 6.60 -22.69
#